data_AF-A0A962QTM7-F1
#
_entry.id   AF-A0A962QTM7-F1
#
_cell.length_a   1.000
_cell.length_b   1.000
_cell.length_c   1.000
_cell.angle_alpha   90.00
_cell.angle_beta   90.00
_cell.angle_gamma   90.00
#
_symmetry.space_group_name_H-M   'P 1'
#
loop_
_entity.id
_entity.type
_entity.pdbx_description
1 polymer ?
#
loop_
_entity_poly.entity_id
_entity_poly.type
_entity_poly.pdbx_seq_one_letter_code
_entity_poly.pdbx_strand_id
1 'polypeptide(L)'
;GSQLGAAVALLPLLPFFPPPQLPNMTVVSAVFALAVLSTSLAFLIYFQLIREVGPARTLSVTYLIPVFAILWGALLLGETLTLSMLLGGVLILLGVALANHRGFAGLWGRPPSR
;
A
#
# COMPACT_ATOMS: atom_id res chain seq x y z
N GLY A 1 15.87 -4.71 2.78
CA GLY A 1 17.01 -4.12 3.52
C GLY A 1 16.59 -3.67 4.91
N SER A 2 15.79 -2.61 5.01
CA SER A 2 15.41 -1.98 6.28
C SER A 2 14.70 -2.91 7.28
N GLN A 3 13.76 -3.76 6.83
CA GLN A 3 13.05 -4.69 7.74
C GLN A 3 13.97 -5.78 8.34
N LEU A 4 14.92 -6.29 7.57
CA LEU A 4 15.94 -7.23 8.07
C LEU A 4 16.89 -6.54 9.05
N GLY A 5 17.32 -5.32 8.73
CA GLY A 5 18.13 -4.51 9.64
C GLY A 5 17.41 -4.21 10.95
N ALA A 6 16.12 -3.86 10.89
CA ALA A 6 15.27 -3.67 12.08
C ALA A 6 15.13 -4.98 12.88
N ALA A 7 14.90 -6.12 12.23
CA ALA A 7 14.82 -7.41 12.91
C ALA A 7 16.12 -7.75 13.64
N VAL A 8 17.28 -7.54 13.01
CA VAL A 8 18.60 -7.74 13.62
C VAL A 8 18.86 -6.76 14.76
N ALA A 9 18.48 -5.50 14.60
CA ALA A 9 18.61 -4.48 15.65
C ALA A 9 17.73 -4.78 16.87
N LEU A 10 16.58 -5.45 16.68
CA LEU A 10 15.66 -5.84 17.74
C LEU A 10 16.02 -7.17 18.43
N LEU A 11 16.83 -8.04 17.79
CA LEU A 11 17.31 -9.30 18.40
C LEU A 11 17.89 -9.14 19.83
N PRO A 12 18.80 -8.18 20.12
CA PRO A 12 19.33 -8.03 21.48
C PRO A 12 18.30 -7.55 22.50
N LEU A 13 17.14 -7.04 22.06
CA LEU A 13 16.07 -6.56 22.93
C LEU A 13 15.08 -7.66 23.35
N LEU A 14 15.09 -8.81 22.65
CA LEU A 14 14.25 -9.99 22.97
C LEU A 14 14.28 -10.45 24.44
N PRO A 15 15.42 -10.55 25.14
CA PRO A 15 15.43 -11.00 26.54
C PRO A 15 14.75 -10.00 27.49
N PHE A 16 14.69 -8.72 27.13
CA PHE A 16 14.02 -7.69 27.93
C PHE A 16 12.51 -7.63 27.66
N PHE A 17 12.08 -8.01 26.44
CA PHE A 17 10.69 -8.01 26.00
C PHE A 17 10.36 -9.32 25.29
N PRO A 18 10.24 -10.45 26.02
CA PRO A 18 9.98 -11.73 25.43
C PRO A 18 8.58 -11.76 24.78
N PRO A 19 8.44 -12.40 23.60
CA PRO A 19 7.14 -12.54 22.97
C PRO A 19 6.22 -13.41 23.86
N PRO A 20 4.94 -13.05 24.01
CA PRO A 20 4.01 -13.79 24.86
C PRO A 20 3.76 -15.22 24.36
N GLN A 21 3.91 -15.46 23.05
CA GLN A 21 3.73 -16.77 22.41
C GLN A 21 4.78 -16.95 21.31
N LEU A 22 5.31 -18.17 21.19
CA LEU A 22 6.16 -18.52 20.05
C LEU A 22 5.30 -18.62 18.77
N PRO A 23 5.80 -18.16 17.62
CA PRO A 23 5.07 -18.27 16.37
C PRO A 23 4.78 -19.73 16.05
N ASN A 24 3.50 -20.05 15.87
CA ASN A 24 3.09 -21.37 15.39
C ASN A 24 3.27 -21.47 13.85
N MET A 25 3.14 -22.69 13.32
CA MET A 25 3.29 -22.94 11.87
C MET A 25 2.27 -22.15 11.02
N THR A 26 1.10 -21.82 11.56
CA THR A 26 0.09 -20.99 10.89
C THR A 26 0.55 -19.55 10.72
N VAL A 27 1.17 -18.95 11.74
CA VAL A 27 1.72 -17.59 11.66
C VAL A 27 2.87 -17.55 10.67
N VAL A 28 3.77 -18.54 10.71
CA VAL A 28 4.90 -18.62 9.79
C VAL A 28 4.42 -18.74 8.34
N SER A 29 3.45 -19.62 8.06
CA SER A 29 2.91 -19.80 6.71
C SER A 29 2.13 -18.57 6.22
N ALA A 30 1.37 -17.91 7.10
CA ALA A 30 0.66 -16.67 6.75
C ALA A 30 1.62 -15.52 6.39
N VAL A 31 2.68 -15.33 7.18
CA VAL A 31 3.72 -14.32 6.89
C VAL A 31 4.44 -14.64 5.58
N PHE A 32 4.76 -15.91 5.35
CA PHE A 32 5.39 -16.34 4.10
C PHE A 32 4.48 -16.11 2.89
N ALA A 33 3.20 -16.47 2.99
CA ALA A 33 2.21 -16.22 1.95
C ALA A 33 2.05 -14.72 1.66
N LEU A 34 2.04 -13.87 2.69
CA LEU A 34 2.00 -12.42 2.52
C LEU A 34 3.25 -11.90 1.79
N ALA A 35 4.45 -12.33 2.18
CA ALA A 35 5.69 -11.90 1.56
C ALA A 35 5.82 -12.32 0.08
N VAL A 36 5.38 -13.53 -0.24
CA VAL A 36 5.47 -14.07 -1.60
C VAL A 36 4.34 -13.51 -2.49
N LEU A 37 3.08 -13.67 -2.07
CA LEU A 37 1.92 -13.37 -2.90
C LEU A 37 1.63 -11.87 -2.96
N SER A 38 1.68 -11.18 -1.82
CA SER A 38 1.29 -9.77 -1.76
C SER A 38 2.45 -8.83 -2.12
N THR A 39 3.69 -9.16 -1.75
CA THR A 39 4.84 -8.26 -2.00
C THR A 39 5.63 -8.67 -3.24
N SER A 40 6.17 -9.90 -3.26
CA SER A 40 7.12 -10.32 -4.31
C SER A 40 6.45 -10.39 -5.68
N LEU A 41 5.32 -11.08 -5.77
CA LEU A 41 4.56 -11.20 -7.03
C LEU A 41 4.01 -9.84 -7.49
N ALA A 42 3.47 -9.04 -6.58
CA ALA A 42 2.96 -7.72 -6.92
C ALA A 42 4.07 -6.80 -7.47
N PHE A 43 5.28 -6.85 -6.92
CA PHE A 43 6.41 -6.09 -7.45
C PHE A 43 6.87 -6.56 -8.83
N LEU A 44 6.85 -7.86 -9.12
CA LEU A 44 7.14 -8.34 -10.47
C LEU A 44 6.13 -7.78 -11.48
N ILE A 45 4.84 -7.84 -11.16
CA ILE A 45 3.77 -7.26 -11.99
C ILE A 45 3.93 -5.75 -12.10
N TYR A 46 4.23 -5.06 -11.00
CA TYR A 46 4.41 -3.60 -10.95
C TYR A 46 5.57 -3.16 -11.84
N PHE A 47 6.72 -3.83 -11.78
CA PHE A 47 7.86 -3.53 -12.65
C PHE A 47 7.56 -3.84 -14.12
N GLN A 48 6.82 -4.91 -14.40
CA GLN A 48 6.36 -5.18 -15.77
C GLN A 48 5.43 -4.06 -16.26
N LEU A 49 4.48 -3.62 -15.43
CA LEU A 49 3.53 -2.56 -15.76
C LEU A 49 4.24 -1.23 -16.02
N ILE A 50 5.28 -0.90 -15.24
CA ILE A 50 6.13 0.27 -15.50
C ILE A 50 6.76 0.20 -16.89
N ARG A 51 7.23 -0.97 -17.31
CA ARG A 51 7.86 -1.15 -18.63
C ARG A 51 6.85 -1.02 -19.77
N GLU A 52 5.61 -1.46 -19.57
CA GLU A 52 4.58 -1.49 -20.62
C GLU A 52 3.83 -0.17 -20.78
N VAL A 53 3.35 0.43 -19.67
CA VAL A 53 2.49 1.63 -19.69
C VAL A 53 3.14 2.88 -19.09
N GLY A 54 4.36 2.75 -18.58
CA GLY A 54 5.14 3.85 -18.02
C GLY A 54 4.81 4.15 -16.54
N PRO A 55 5.72 4.83 -15.83
CA PRO A 55 5.62 5.04 -14.38
C PRO A 55 4.39 5.88 -13.99
N ALA A 56 4.03 6.90 -14.78
CA ALA A 56 2.90 7.77 -14.47
C ALA A 56 1.55 7.05 -14.48
N ARG A 57 1.34 6.11 -15.41
CA ARG A 57 0.10 5.30 -15.44
C ARG A 57 0.12 4.19 -14.40
N THR A 58 1.28 3.64 -14.09
CA THR A 58 1.43 2.59 -13.06
C THR A 58 0.99 3.08 -11.68
N LEU A 59 1.24 4.36 -11.35
CA LEU A 59 0.77 4.97 -10.10
C LEU A 59 -0.75 5.00 -9.94
N SER A 60 -1.51 4.88 -11.04
CA SER A 60 -2.97 4.81 -10.96
C SER A 60 -3.45 3.59 -10.19
N VAL A 61 -2.69 2.51 -10.13
CA VAL A 61 -3.04 1.32 -9.34
C VAL A 61 -3.10 1.66 -7.85
N THR A 62 -2.22 2.54 -7.36
CA THR A 62 -2.23 3.00 -5.95
C THR A 62 -3.50 3.79 -5.63
N TYR A 63 -4.08 4.47 -6.62
CA TYR A 63 -5.32 5.20 -6.46
C TYR A 63 -6.55 4.31 -6.30
N LEU A 64 -6.44 3.03 -6.68
CA LEU A 64 -7.51 2.05 -6.47
C LEU A 64 -7.45 1.42 -5.07
N ILE A 65 -6.38 1.61 -4.29
CA ILE A 65 -6.23 1.03 -2.94
C ILE A 65 -7.45 1.31 -2.04
N PRO A 66 -8.00 2.53 -1.94
CA PRO A 66 -9.16 2.81 -1.09
C PRO A 66 -10.41 2.03 -1.51
N VAL A 67 -10.61 1.86 -2.81
CA VAL A 67 -11.75 1.12 -3.37
C VAL A 67 -11.64 -0.35 -3.01
N PHE A 68 -10.46 -0.95 -3.21
CA PHE A 68 -10.22 -2.35 -2.83
C PHE A 68 -10.24 -2.57 -1.32
N ALA A 69 -9.81 -1.59 -0.52
CA ALA A 69 -9.86 -1.66 0.93
C ALA A 69 -11.31 -1.77 1.43
N ILE A 70 -12.22 -0.91 0.93
CA ILE A 70 -13.65 -0.97 1.29
C ILE A 70 -14.29 -2.27 0.77
N LEU A 71 -13.97 -2.67 -0.46
CA LEU A 71 -14.51 -3.88 -1.08
C LEU A 71 -14.15 -5.14 -0.28
N TRP A 72 -12.86 -5.31 0.07
CA TRP A 72 -12.43 -6.47 0.84
C TRP A 72 -12.81 -6.38 2.31
N GLY A 73 -12.90 -5.19 2.91
CA GLY A 73 -13.46 -4.99 4.25
C GLY A 73 -14.91 -5.50 4.34
N ALA A 74 -15.75 -5.15 3.36
CA ALA A 74 -17.11 -5.65 3.30
C ALA A 74 -17.20 -7.17 3.00
N LEU A 75 -16.43 -7.66 2.03
CA LEU A 75 -16.55 -9.06 1.57
C LEU A 75 -15.88 -10.09 2.48
N LEU A 76 -14.66 -9.80 2.96
CA LEU A 76 -13.85 -10.76 3.72
C LEU A 76 -13.97 -10.57 5.23
N LEU A 77 -14.08 -9.33 5.70
CA LEU A 77 -14.21 -9.03 7.13
C LEU A 77 -15.67 -8.91 7.58
N GLY A 78 -16.62 -8.80 6.64
CA GLY A 78 -18.05 -8.65 6.94
C GLY A 78 -18.39 -7.30 7.56
N GLU A 79 -17.57 -6.27 7.30
CA GLU A 79 -17.81 -4.93 7.85
C GLU A 79 -19.08 -4.32 7.25
N THR A 80 -19.90 -3.71 8.11
CA THR A 80 -21.07 -2.97 7.67
C THR A 80 -20.65 -1.66 7.03
N LEU A 81 -20.97 -1.49 5.75
CA LEU A 81 -20.65 -0.26 5.01
C LEU A 81 -21.45 0.91 5.56
N THR A 82 -20.80 1.75 6.36
CA THR A 82 -21.40 2.97 6.90
C THR A 82 -21.34 4.11 5.88
N LEU A 83 -22.25 5.07 6.03
CA LEU A 83 -22.25 6.27 5.19
C LEU A 83 -20.93 7.06 5.31
N SER A 84 -20.34 7.09 6.51
CA SER A 84 -19.05 7.73 6.77
C SER A 84 -17.90 7.09 5.98
N MET A 85 -17.87 5.76 5.84
CA MET A 85 -16.87 5.06 5.02
C MET A 85 -16.99 5.44 3.54
N LEU A 86 -18.23 5.50 3.02
CA LEU A 86 -18.49 5.91 1.64
C LEU A 86 -18.06 7.36 1.39
N LEU A 87 -18.42 8.27 2.30
CA LEU A 87 -18.01 9.68 2.20
C LEU A 87 -16.48 9.84 2.27
N GLY A 88 -15.82 9.10 3.16
CA GLY A 88 -14.36 9.06 3.23
C GLY A 88 -13.72 8.51 1.94
N GLY A 89 -14.27 7.43 1.39
CA GLY A 89 -13.84 6.85 0.11
C GLY A 89 -13.96 7.85 -1.05
N VAL A 90 -15.10 8.52 -1.16
CA VAL A 90 -15.31 9.58 -2.18
C VAL A 90 -14.33 10.73 -2.00
N LEU A 91 -14.09 11.17 -0.76
CA LEU A 91 -13.15 12.25 -0.47
C LEU A 91 -11.72 11.90 -0.90
N ILE A 92 -11.27 10.66 -0.63
CA ILE A 92 -9.95 10.19 -1.07
C ILE A 92 -9.85 10.17 -2.60
N LEU A 93 -10.87 9.64 -3.29
CA LEU A 93 -10.92 9.60 -4.75
C LEU A 93 -10.88 11.00 -5.37
N LEU A 94 -11.60 11.96 -4.79
CA LEU A 94 -11.57 13.36 -5.20
C LEU A 94 -10.18 13.98 -5.01
N GLY A 95 -9.55 13.76 -3.85
CA GLY A 95 -8.20 14.26 -3.57
C GLY A 95 -7.16 13.72 -4.55
N VAL A 96 -7.25 12.44 -4.86
CA VAL A 96 -6.41 11.79 -5.88
C VAL A 96 -6.65 12.38 -7.27
N ALA A 97 -7.90 12.54 -7.67
CA ALA A 97 -8.26 13.11 -8.96
C ALA A 97 -7.71 14.53 -9.12
N LEU A 98 -7.79 15.34 -8.06
CA LEU A 98 -7.23 16.68 -8.02
C LEU A 98 -5.70 16.69 -8.11
N ALA A 99 -5.02 15.84 -7.35
CA ALA A 99 -3.56 15.73 -7.36
C ALA A 99 -3.00 15.28 -8.72
N ASN A 100 -3.76 14.45 -9.45
CA ASN A 100 -3.37 13.94 -10.76
C ASN A 100 -3.84 14.84 -11.93
N HIS A 101 -4.68 15.85 -11.68
CA HIS A 101 -5.11 16.79 -12.70
C HIS A 101 -3.99 17.80 -13.02
N ARG A 102 -3.58 17.85 -14.30
CA ARG A 102 -2.49 18.68 -14.83
C ARG A 102 -2.59 20.19 -14.56
N GLY A 103 -3.74 20.67 -14.09
CA GLY A 103 -3.99 22.09 -13.75
C GLY A 103 -3.25 22.57 -12.50
N PHE A 104 -2.98 21.70 -11.51
CA PHE A 104 -2.27 22.11 -10.29
C PHE A 104 -0.78 22.38 -10.55
N ALA A 105 -0.17 21.62 -11.48
CA ALA A 105 1.20 21.87 -11.94
C ALA A 105 1.35 23.14 -12.80
N GLY A 106 0.25 23.64 -13.38
CA GLY A 106 0.24 24.90 -14.14
C GLY A 106 0.20 26.15 -13.25
N LEU A 107 -0.32 26.04 -12.03
CA LEU A 107 -0.36 27.13 -11.04
C LEU A 107 0.97 27.35 -10.31
N TRP A 108 1.85 26.35 -10.27
CA TRP A 108 3.13 26.40 -9.56
C TRP A 108 4.33 26.74 -10.47
N GLY A 109 4.14 27.68 -11.40
CA GLY A 109 5.21 28.44 -12.06
C GLY A 109 6.45 27.63 -12.50
N ARG A 110 6.45 27.14 -13.74
CA ARG A 110 7.70 26.77 -14.41
C ARG A 110 8.54 28.05 -14.60
N PRO A 111 9.73 28.20 -13.99
CA PRO A 111 10.63 29.27 -14.42
C PRO A 111 11.10 28.97 -15.85
N PRO A 112 11.21 29.98 -16.73
CA PRO A 112 11.70 29.79 -18.08
C PRO A 112 13.19 29.42 -18.05
N SER A 113 13.52 28.22 -18.54
CA SER A 113 14.90 27.82 -18.84
C SER A 113 15.38 28.57 -20.08
N ARG A 114 16.35 29.47 -19.90
CA ARG A 114 17.34 29.78 -20.93
C ARG A 114 18.59 28.96 -20.66
#